data_AF-A0A163YBD3-F1
#
_entry.id   AF-A0A163YBD3-F1
#
_cell.length_a   1.000
_cell.length_b   1.000
_cell.length_c   1.000
_cell.angle_alpha   90.00
_cell.angle_beta   90.00
_cell.angle_gamma   90.00
#
_symmetry.space_group_name_H-M   'P 1'
#
loop_
_entity.id
_entity.type
_entity.pdbx_description
1 polymer ?
#
loop_
_entity_poly.entity_id
_entity_poly.type
_entity_poly.pdbx_seq_one_letter_code
_entity_poly.pdbx_strand_id
1 'polypeptide(L)' 'MTPFAEFPTTDINQLTFACGPHHKLADPGWSTRKNTHGDTEWIPPAHRDRGQPHTNTFHHPEKLLRDGDDDETE' A
#
# COMPACT_ATOMS: atom_id res chain seq x y z
N MET A 1 10.26 24.05 13.80
CA MET A 1 10.46 22.60 13.52
C MET A 1 10.86 21.95 14.83
N THR A 2 10.02 21.07 15.36
CA THR A 2 10.26 20.42 16.67
C THR A 2 11.37 19.36 16.52
N PRO A 3 12.35 19.26 17.43
CA PRO A 3 13.42 18.29 17.31
C PRO A 3 12.90 16.84 17.40
N PHE A 4 13.38 15.96 16.53
CA PHE A 4 13.03 14.52 16.58
C PHE A 4 13.38 13.88 17.93
N ALA A 5 14.47 14.33 18.57
CA ALA A 5 14.89 13.84 19.89
C ALA A 5 13.89 14.16 21.01
N GLU A 6 13.05 15.20 20.85
CA GLU A 6 12.02 15.58 21.80
C GLU A 6 10.65 15.01 21.42
N PHE A 7 10.40 14.83 20.12
CA PHE A 7 9.14 14.31 19.58
C PHE A 7 9.42 13.32 18.42
N PRO A 8 9.65 12.03 18.70
CA PRO A 8 10.13 11.04 17.73
C PRO A 8 9.05 10.52 16.75
N THR A 9 8.04 11.33 16.45
CA THR A 9 6.93 10.94 15.56
C THR A 9 7.33 11.20 14.11
N THR A 10 7.41 10.13 13.32
CA THR A 10 7.82 10.18 11.90
C THR A 10 6.70 9.85 10.93
N ASP A 11 5.51 9.52 11.45
CA ASP A 11 4.39 8.98 10.68
C ASP A 11 4.79 7.77 9.81
N ILE A 12 5.85 7.04 10.20
CA ILE A 12 6.39 5.90 9.43
C ILE A 12 5.34 4.80 9.20
N ASN A 13 4.38 4.66 10.10
CA ASN A 13 3.25 3.73 9.99
C ASN A 13 2.23 4.15 8.93
N GLN A 14 2.26 5.41 8.48
CA GLN A 14 1.42 5.94 7.41
C GLN A 14 2.14 5.89 6.05
N LEU A 15 3.39 5.42 6.00
CA LEU A 15 4.16 5.30 4.76
C LEU A 15 4.02 3.91 4.14
N THR A 16 4.08 3.86 2.81
CA THR A 16 4.12 2.60 2.07
C THR A 16 5.36 2.56 1.18
N PHE A 17 5.92 1.36 0.98
CA PHE A 17 7.03 1.18 0.05
C PHE A 17 6.53 1.22 -1.39
N ALA A 18 7.12 2.10 -2.19
CA ALA A 18 6.87 2.21 -3.63
C ALA A 18 8.20 2.11 -4.39
N CYS A 19 8.20 1.41 -5.54
CA CYS A 19 9.35 1.47 -6.45
C CYS A 19 9.36 2.82 -7.20
N GLY A 20 10.52 3.25 -7.70
CA GLY A 20 10.69 4.59 -8.29
C GLY A 20 9.62 5.01 -9.30
N PRO A 21 9.23 4.17 -10.28
CA PRO A 21 8.14 4.48 -11.21
C PRO A 21 6.78 4.66 -10.53
N HIS A 22 6.43 3.81 -9.57
CA HIS A 22 5.16 3.91 -8.83
C HIS A 22 5.16 5.08 -7.85
N HIS A 23 6.31 5.45 -7.28
CA HIS A 23 6.41 6.64 -6.42
C HIS A 23 5.98 7.91 -7.16
N LYS A 24 6.25 8.02 -8.48
CA LYS A 24 5.79 9.14 -9.31
C LYS A 24 4.27 9.18 -9.48
N LEU A 25 3.57 8.07 -9.24
CA LEU A 25 2.10 8.01 -9.35
C LEU A 25 1.40 8.48 -8.07
N ALA A 26 2.09 8.56 -6.93
CA ALA A 26 1.52 9.08 -5.68
C ALA A 26 1.16 10.58 -5.75
N ASP A 27 1.67 11.31 -6.74
CA ASP A 27 1.44 12.75 -6.92
C ASP A 27 0.14 13.06 -7.72
N PRO A 28 -0.18 12.38 -8.85
CA PRO A 28 -1.43 12.60 -9.58
C PRO A 28 -2.63 11.78 -9.05
N GLY A 29 -3.07 12.05 -7.82
CA GLY A 29 -4.37 11.61 -7.31
C GLY A 29 -4.51 10.12 -6.97
N TRP A 30 -3.40 9.37 -6.93
CA TRP A 30 -3.35 8.07 -6.29
C TRP A 30 -2.93 8.23 -4.83
N SER A 31 -3.52 7.44 -3.93
CA SER A 31 -3.07 7.35 -2.55
C SER A 31 -2.67 5.92 -2.21
N THR A 32 -1.92 5.77 -1.12
CA THR A 32 -1.53 4.45 -0.63
C THR A 32 -1.88 4.31 0.84
N ARG A 33 -2.20 3.08 1.27
CA ARG A 33 -2.37 2.72 2.68
C ARG A 33 -1.84 1.32 2.95
N LYS A 34 -1.49 1.06 4.21
CA LYS A 34 -1.29 -0.30 4.72
C LYS A 34 -2.62 -0.87 5.20
N ASN A 35 -2.97 -2.06 4.76
CA ASN A 35 -4.14 -2.77 5.29
C ASN A 35 -3.78 -3.56 6.56
N THR A 36 -4.78 -4.22 7.16
CA THR A 36 -4.63 -5.02 8.39
C THR A 36 -3.69 -6.21 8.23
N HIS A 37 -3.48 -6.69 7.00
CA HIS A 37 -2.56 -7.79 6.68
C HIS A 37 -1.15 -7.30 6.35
N GLY A 38 -0.88 -5.99 6.45
CA GLY A 38 0.42 -5.37 6.17
C GLY A 38 0.72 -5.14 4.68
N ASP A 39 -0.22 -5.46 3.78
CA ASP A 39 -0.08 -5.23 2.35
C ASP A 39 -0.25 -3.74 2.02
N THR A 40 0.49 -3.28 0.99
CA THR A 40 0.33 -1.93 0.44
C THR A 40 -0.81 -1.92 -0.57
N GLU A 41 -1.84 -1.12 -0.30
CA GLU A 41 -2.93 -0.85 -1.22
C GLU A 41 -2.69 0.46 -1.97
N TRP A 42 -2.90 0.43 -3.28
CA TRP A 42 -2.89 1.58 -4.18
C TRP A 42 -4.32 1.94 -4.54
N ILE A 43 -4.78 3.09 -4.04
CA ILE A 43 -6.14 3.56 -4.22
C ILE A 43 -6.16 4.51 -5.43
N PRO A 44 -6.88 4.16 -6.50
CA PRO A 44 -6.99 5.00 -7.69
C PRO A 44 -7.87 6.23 -7.43
N PRO A 45 -7.73 7.29 -8.23
CA PRO A 45 -8.72 8.35 -8.28
C PRO A 45 -10.07 7.79 -8.76
N ALA A 46 -11.19 8.34 -8.26
CA ALA A 46 -12.54 7.79 -8.42
C ALA A 46 -12.93 7.43 -9.88
N HIS A 47 -12.48 8.19 -10.87
CA HIS A 47 -12.76 7.92 -12.29
C HIS A 47 -12.02 6.69 -12.85
N ARG A 48 -11.03 6.16 -12.12
CA ARG A 48 -10.26 4.94 -12.43
C ARG A 48 -10.58 3.79 -11.50
N ASP A 49 -11.44 3.97 -10.51
CA ASP A 49 -11.89 2.88 -9.67
C ASP A 49 -12.96 2.07 -10.42
N ARG A 50 -12.59 0.86 -10.84
CA ARG A 50 -13.46 -0.08 -11.56
C ARG A 50 -13.54 -1.43 -10.85
N GLY A 51 -13.17 -1.49 -9.56
CA GLY A 51 -13.14 -2.73 -8.79
C GLY A 51 -11.94 -3.64 -9.10
N GLN A 52 -10.87 -3.09 -9.66
CA GLN A 52 -9.60 -3.82 -9.79
C GLN A 52 -8.96 -4.09 -8.43
N PRO A 53 -8.10 -5.11 -8.29
CA PRO A 53 -7.31 -5.31 -7.08
C PRO A 53 -6.45 -4.09 -6.75
N HIS A 54 -6.48 -3.66 -5.50
CA HIS A 54 -5.68 -2.54 -5.00
C HIS A 54 -4.28 -2.96 -4.55
N THR A 55 -3.99 -4.25 -4.46
CA THR A 55 -2.68 -4.79 -4.07
C THR A 55 -1.88 -5.22 -5.30
N ASN A 56 -0.54 -5.07 -5.24
CA ASN A 56 0.36 -5.46 -6.32
C ASN A 56 0.94 -6.87 -6.06
N THR A 57 0.58 -7.83 -6.90
CA THR A 57 1.04 -9.23 -6.83
C THR A 57 2.22 -9.54 -7.76
N PHE A 58 2.87 -8.54 -8.36
CA PHE A 58 3.93 -8.75 -9.37
C PHE A 58 5.08 -9.68 -8.89
N HIS A 59 5.49 -9.58 -7.62
CA HIS A 59 6.52 -10.47 -7.04
C HIS A 59 5.94 -11.69 -6.31
N HIS A 60 4.61 -11.78 -6.25
CA HIS A 60 3.87 -12.83 -5.56
C HIS A 60 2.76 -13.38 -6.46
N PRO A 61 3.08 -13.89 -7.67
CA PRO A 61 2.08 -14.41 -8.61
C PRO A 61 1.28 -15.58 -8.04
N GLU A 62 1.82 -16.30 -7.06
CA GLU A 62 1.12 -17.35 -6.29
C GLU A 62 -0.16 -16.83 -5.62
N LYS A 63 -0.22 -15.55 -5.24
CA LYS A 63 -1.41 -14.93 -4.65
C LYS A 63 -2.58 -14.80 -5.64
N LEU A 64 -2.34 -14.91 -6.95
CA LEU A 64 -3.40 -14.91 -7.97
C LEU A 64 -4.13 -16.25 -8.07
N LEU A 65 -3.51 -17.33 -7.60
CA LEU A 65 -4.04 -18.69 -7.66
C LEU A 65 -4.69 -19.12 -6.34
N ARG A 66 -4.57 -18.32 -5.29
CA ARG A 66 -5.17 -18.59 -3.98
C ARG A 66 -6.64 -18.16 -4.02
N ASP A 67 -7.55 -19.12 -3.98
CA ASP A 67 -8.98 -18.88 -3.80
C ASP A 67 -9.23 -18.33 -2.39
N GLY A 68 -9.06 -17.03 -2.18
CA GLY A 68 -9.67 -16.21 -1.11
C GLY A 68 -9.55 -16.62 0.36
N ASP A 69 -8.89 -17.73 0.72
CA ASP A 69 -9.06 -18.38 2.03
C ASP A 69 -7.74 -18.95 2.56
N ASP A 70 -6.79 -18.06 2.83
CA ASP A 70 -5.67 -18.37 3.72
C ASP A 70 -5.24 -17.06 4.39
N ASP A 71 -6.13 -16.61 5.27
CA ASP A 71 -5.83 -15.69 6.36
C ASP A 71 -5.71 -16.47 7.68
N GLU A 72 -5.21 -17.70 7.62
CA GLU A 72 -4.88 -18.54 8.77
C GLU A 72 -3.35 -18.75 8.78
N THR A 73 -2.62 -17.86 9.44
CA THR A 73 -1.33 -18.21 10.04
C THR A 73 -1.12 -17.42 11.33
N GLU A 74 -1.30 -18.15 12.44
CA GLU A 74 -0.76 -18.03 13.82
C GLU A 74 -0.87 -16.71 14.60
#